data_AF-A0A087S4K9-F1
#
_entry.id   AF-A0A087S4K9-F1
#
_cell.length_a   1.000
_cell.length_b   1.000
_cell.length_c   1.000
_cell.angle_alpha   90.00
_cell.angle_beta   90.00
_cell.angle_gamma   90.00
#
_symmetry.space_group_name_H-M   'P 1'
#
loop_
_entity.id
_entity.type
_entity.pdbx_description
1 polymer ?
#
loop_
_entity_poly.entity_id
_entity_poly.type
_entity_poly.pdbx_seq_one_letter_code
_entity_poly.pdbx_strand_id
1 'polypeptide(L)'
;MGHLEYTLVDESGAIKHYGQTDNFVTTVGDRCIAESVFERGSSDTTAVAACANANFDVIAISNATVTIDDALDMSDDSTTIGTGDNGILATVKGAATIANDNVGAGSVTATITNSAHPFTFTDSTNATNTLKAAYLVDAECALDDSSLGTLCDGALPAGEILAGQTLSDLAISDGDSLTITWTVTIGASGS
;
A
#
# COMPACT_ATOMS: atom_id res chain seq x y z
N MET A 1 9.46 -11.10 6.31
CA MET A 1 10.31 -9.98 5.82
C MET A 1 9.68 -9.50 4.53
N GLY A 2 9.38 -8.22 4.40
CA GLY A 2 8.88 -7.68 3.14
C GLY A 2 9.71 -6.49 2.69
N HIS A 3 9.44 -6.08 1.46
CA HIS A 3 10.24 -5.14 0.70
C HIS A 3 9.31 -4.23 -0.10
N LEU A 4 9.68 -2.97 -0.21
CA LEU A 4 9.01 -1.97 -1.02
C LEU A 4 9.99 -1.44 -2.07
N GLU A 5 9.57 -1.49 -3.33
CA GLU A 5 10.23 -0.81 -4.44
C GLU A 5 9.32 0.30 -4.95
N TYR A 6 9.88 1.46 -5.28
CA TYR A 6 9.13 2.54 -5.91
C TYR A 6 9.96 3.27 -6.96
N THR A 7 9.29 3.69 -8.03
CA THR A 7 9.88 4.44 -9.13
C THR A 7 8.97 5.60 -9.51
N LEU A 8 9.49 6.83 -9.39
CA LEU A 8 8.85 8.04 -9.89
C LEU A 8 9.52 8.44 -11.21
N VAL A 9 8.73 8.57 -12.25
CA VAL A 9 9.18 9.08 -13.56
C VAL A 9 8.47 10.38 -13.90
N ASP A 10 9.13 11.23 -14.67
CA ASP A 10 8.53 12.42 -15.25
C ASP A 10 7.67 12.12 -16.50
N GLU A 11 7.05 13.15 -17.06
CA GLU A 11 6.21 13.07 -18.27
C GLU A 11 6.97 12.50 -19.48
N SER A 12 8.30 12.66 -19.53
CA SER A 12 9.13 12.12 -20.60
C SER A 12 9.53 10.66 -20.39
N GLY A 13 9.15 10.08 -19.25
CA GLY A 13 9.54 8.74 -18.81
C GLY A 13 10.94 8.67 -18.21
N ALA A 14 11.58 9.81 -17.92
CA ALA A 14 12.87 9.82 -17.24
C ALA A 14 12.67 9.60 -15.74
N ILE A 15 13.54 8.77 -15.14
CA ILE A 15 13.47 8.46 -13.71
C ILE A 15 13.87 9.70 -12.91
N LYS A 16 12.93 10.23 -12.13
CA LYS A 16 13.18 11.27 -11.13
C LYS A 16 13.72 10.65 -9.85
N HIS A 17 13.09 9.58 -9.39
CA HIS A 17 13.47 8.88 -8.17
C HIS A 17 13.28 7.37 -8.31
N TYR A 18 14.19 6.64 -7.69
CA TYR A 18 14.11 5.20 -7.49
C TYR A 18 14.50 4.91 -6.04
N GLY A 19 13.73 4.07 -5.37
CA GLY A 19 14.03 3.67 -4.01
C GLY A 19 13.58 2.25 -3.71
N GLN A 20 14.30 1.66 -2.77
CA GLN A 20 14.03 0.34 -2.23
C GLN A 20 14.26 0.37 -0.73
N THR A 21 13.38 -0.26 0.03
CA THR A 21 13.47 -0.29 1.48
C THR A 21 12.67 -1.46 2.03
N ASP A 22 12.97 -1.87 3.25
CA ASP A 22 12.20 -2.91 3.92
C ASP A 22 10.86 -2.33 4.38
N ASN A 23 9.77 -3.10 4.33
CA ASN A 23 8.49 -2.61 4.84
C ASN A 23 8.32 -2.88 6.33
N PHE A 24 7.49 -2.06 6.98
CA PHE A 24 6.94 -2.39 8.27
C PHE A 24 5.61 -3.12 8.05
N VAL A 25 5.52 -4.37 8.52
CA VAL A 25 4.28 -5.16 8.51
C VAL A 25 3.60 -4.94 9.86
N THR A 26 2.34 -4.50 9.85
CA THR A 26 1.59 -4.26 11.08
C THR A 26 1.22 -5.57 11.77
N THR A 27 0.82 -5.52 13.03
CA THR A 27 0.30 -6.69 13.74
C THR A 27 -0.93 -7.29 13.06
N VAL A 28 -1.82 -6.46 12.50
CA VAL A 28 -2.97 -6.91 11.69
C VAL A 28 -2.49 -7.63 10.44
N GLY A 29 -1.51 -7.03 9.74
CA GLY A 29 -0.88 -7.62 8.57
C GLY A 29 -0.25 -8.98 8.87
N ASP A 30 0.53 -9.10 9.94
CA ASP A 30 1.18 -10.36 10.35
C ASP A 30 0.15 -11.43 10.69
N ARG A 31 -0.93 -11.06 11.39
CA ARG A 31 -2.02 -11.99 11.69
C ARG A 31 -2.76 -12.43 10.44
N CYS A 32 -3.07 -11.50 9.53
CA CYS A 32 -3.74 -11.85 8.29
C CYS A 32 -2.86 -12.75 7.40
N ILE A 33 -1.58 -12.42 7.30
CA ILE A 33 -0.57 -13.25 6.62
C ILE A 33 -0.50 -14.66 7.24
N ALA A 34 -0.49 -14.76 8.57
CA ALA A 34 -0.43 -16.02 9.29
C ALA A 34 -1.68 -16.88 9.05
N GLU A 35 -2.88 -16.28 9.11
CA GLU A 35 -4.14 -16.96 8.78
C GLU A 35 -4.13 -17.48 7.33
N SER A 36 -3.67 -16.66 6.38
CA SER A 36 -3.58 -17.03 4.96
C SER A 36 -2.64 -18.21 4.69
N VAL A 37 -1.56 -18.36 5.48
CA VAL A 37 -0.57 -19.43 5.30
C VAL A 37 -0.89 -20.69 6.10
N PHE A 38 -1.29 -20.55 7.37
CA PHE A 38 -1.43 -21.68 8.28
C PHE A 38 -2.87 -22.17 8.44
N GLU A 39 -3.87 -21.33 8.15
CA GLU A 39 -5.30 -21.71 8.23
C GLU A 39 -5.92 -21.95 6.85
N ARG A 40 -5.11 -22.06 5.79
CA ARG A 40 -5.57 -22.31 4.43
C ARG A 40 -6.42 -23.59 4.34
N GLY A 41 -7.75 -23.43 4.28
CA GLY A 41 -8.71 -24.53 4.22
C GLY A 41 -9.34 -24.94 5.56
N SER A 42 -9.12 -24.18 6.64
CA SER A 42 -9.88 -24.31 7.87
C SER A 42 -11.34 -23.88 7.63
N SER A 43 -12.30 -24.73 7.98
CA SER A 43 -13.74 -24.40 7.94
C SER A 43 -14.20 -23.66 9.20
N ASP A 44 -13.26 -23.20 10.02
CA ASP A 44 -13.57 -22.47 11.25
C ASP A 44 -14.03 -21.05 10.91
N THR A 45 -15.32 -20.83 11.05
CA THR A 45 -15.99 -19.52 10.85
C THR A 45 -16.19 -18.78 12.18
N THR A 46 -15.63 -19.30 13.27
CA THR A 46 -15.87 -18.82 14.64
C THR A 46 -14.72 -17.97 15.20
N ALA A 47 -13.53 -18.04 14.61
CA ALA A 47 -12.49 -17.06 14.84
C ALA A 47 -12.84 -15.78 14.04
N VAL A 48 -12.74 -14.63 14.69
CA VAL A 48 -12.67 -13.33 13.99
C VAL A 48 -11.41 -13.39 13.14
N ALA A 49 -11.52 -13.90 11.91
CA ALA A 49 -10.38 -13.96 11.00
C ALA A 49 -9.93 -12.52 10.77
N ALA A 50 -8.67 -12.23 11.09
CA ALA A 50 -8.04 -10.96 10.82
C ALA A 50 -8.05 -10.64 9.32
N CYS A 51 -8.11 -11.63 8.43
CA CYS A 51 -8.36 -11.38 7.00
C CYS A 51 -9.84 -11.43 6.60
N ALA A 52 -10.81 -11.59 7.52
CA ALA A 52 -12.19 -11.83 7.11
C ALA A 52 -12.74 -10.63 6.32
N ASN A 53 -12.77 -10.78 4.99
CA ASN A 53 -13.13 -9.77 3.98
C ASN A 53 -12.07 -8.71 3.66
N ALA A 54 -10.84 -8.82 4.17
CA ALA A 54 -9.72 -7.92 3.85
C ALA A 54 -8.82 -8.54 2.77
N ASN A 55 -8.78 -7.95 1.56
CA ASN A 55 -8.02 -8.51 0.43
C ASN A 55 -6.61 -7.91 0.29
N PHE A 56 -6.27 -6.88 1.09
CA PHE A 56 -4.98 -6.16 1.11
C PHE A 56 -4.30 -6.02 -0.28
N ASP A 57 -5.08 -5.65 -1.28
CA ASP A 57 -4.69 -5.53 -2.68
C ASP A 57 -4.68 -4.08 -3.17
N VAL A 58 -4.82 -3.12 -2.25
CA VAL A 58 -4.90 -1.70 -2.55
C VAL A 58 -3.62 -1.00 -2.10
N ILE A 59 -2.99 -0.26 -2.99
CA ILE A 59 -1.84 0.58 -2.67
C ILE A 59 -2.35 1.99 -2.41
N ALA A 60 -1.95 2.57 -1.28
CA ALA A 60 -2.27 3.95 -0.91
C ALA A 60 -1.01 4.82 -0.84
N ILE A 61 -1.14 6.11 -1.14
CA ILE A 61 -0.06 7.11 -0.99
C ILE A 61 -0.51 8.27 -0.12
N SER A 62 0.42 8.81 0.68
CA SER A 62 0.15 9.90 1.62
C SER A 62 1.24 10.97 1.58
N ASN A 63 0.84 12.22 1.78
CA ASN A 63 1.75 13.35 2.00
C ASN A 63 1.95 13.67 3.49
N ALA A 64 1.36 12.89 4.41
CA ALA A 64 1.54 13.05 5.84
C ALA A 64 2.84 12.42 6.33
N THR A 65 3.44 13.09 7.32
CA THR A 65 4.52 12.51 8.10
C THR A 65 3.90 11.68 9.21
N VAL A 66 3.73 10.39 8.94
CA VAL A 66 3.17 9.41 9.88
C VAL A 66 4.27 8.48 10.37
N THR A 67 4.22 8.13 11.65
CA THR A 67 5.04 7.03 12.17
C THR A 67 4.32 5.73 11.85
N ILE A 68 4.94 4.87 11.05
CA ILE A 68 4.38 3.56 10.76
C ILE A 68 4.57 2.66 11.98
N ASP A 69 3.46 2.19 12.56
CA ASP A 69 3.46 1.31 13.73
C ASP A 69 2.37 0.24 13.66
N ASP A 70 2.29 -0.61 14.69
CA ASP A 70 1.40 -1.77 14.76
C ASP A 70 -0.08 -1.45 14.86
N ALA A 71 -0.43 -0.25 15.33
CA ALA A 71 -1.82 0.14 15.61
C ALA A 71 -2.43 0.99 14.48
N LEU A 72 -1.63 1.34 13.47
CA LEU A 72 -2.02 2.25 12.41
C LEU A 72 -3.12 1.65 11.51
N ASP A 73 -4.25 2.34 11.45
CA ASP A 73 -5.37 2.13 10.52
C ASP A 73 -5.39 3.25 9.48
N MET A 74 -6.07 3.05 8.35
CA MET A 74 -6.31 4.12 7.36
C MET A 74 -6.92 5.36 8.00
N SER A 75 -7.84 5.21 8.96
CA SER A 75 -8.49 6.30 9.68
C SER A 75 -7.55 7.15 10.54
N ASP A 76 -6.42 6.59 10.98
CA ASP A 76 -5.38 7.32 11.73
C ASP A 76 -4.57 8.27 10.84
N ASP A 77 -4.49 7.99 9.54
CA ASP A 77 -3.93 8.87 8.50
C ASP A 77 -5.05 9.57 7.68
N SER A 78 -6.21 9.79 8.32
CA SER A 78 -7.31 10.56 7.71
C SER A 78 -7.15 12.05 7.91
N THR A 79 -7.37 12.81 6.83
CA THR A 79 -7.68 14.24 6.96
C THR A 79 -9.19 14.42 7.03
N THR A 80 -9.65 15.36 7.85
CA THR A 80 -10.99 15.93 7.68
C THR A 80 -10.93 16.91 6.51
N ILE A 81 -11.73 16.69 5.46
CA ILE A 81 -11.78 17.48 4.22
C ILE A 81 -11.72 19.00 4.45
N GLY A 82 -10.85 19.69 3.68
CA GLY A 82 -11.14 21.06 3.22
C GLY A 82 -10.03 22.12 3.28
N THR A 83 -8.81 21.85 3.77
CA THR A 83 -7.83 22.96 4.01
C THR A 83 -6.41 22.81 3.48
N GLY A 84 -6.10 21.79 2.67
CA GLY A 84 -4.73 21.54 2.22
C GLY A 84 -3.88 20.80 3.25
N ASP A 85 -4.52 19.90 3.99
CA ASP A 85 -3.91 19.10 5.05
C ASP A 85 -3.22 17.84 4.50
N ASN A 86 -2.31 17.29 5.30
CA ASN A 86 -1.59 16.08 4.93
C ASN A 86 -2.33 14.81 5.39
N GLY A 87 -2.43 13.79 4.52
CA GLY A 87 -2.97 12.46 4.82
C GLY A 87 -2.90 11.53 3.60
N ILE A 88 -3.62 10.41 3.64
CA ILE A 88 -3.79 9.55 2.45
C ILE A 88 -4.49 10.35 1.34
N LEU A 89 -3.85 10.42 0.18
CA LEU A 89 -4.31 11.21 -0.97
C LEU A 89 -5.13 10.39 -1.96
N ALA A 90 -4.63 9.18 -2.26
CA ALA A 90 -5.21 8.33 -3.27
C ALA A 90 -4.89 6.87 -3.02
N THR A 91 -5.76 6.02 -3.54
CA THR A 91 -5.60 4.58 -3.58
C THR A 91 -5.68 4.05 -5.01
N VAL A 92 -4.96 2.96 -5.28
CA VAL A 92 -5.04 2.22 -6.54
C VAL A 92 -5.02 0.74 -6.25
N LYS A 93 -5.87 -0.01 -6.95
CA LYS A 93 -5.84 -1.47 -6.91
C LYS A 93 -4.58 -2.02 -7.56
N GLY A 94 -3.79 -2.76 -6.79
CA GLY A 94 -2.60 -3.46 -7.26
C GLY A 94 -2.93 -4.83 -7.88
N ALA A 95 -2.08 -5.28 -8.78
CA ALA A 95 -2.08 -6.65 -9.27
C ALA A 95 -1.25 -7.53 -8.32
N ALA A 96 -1.91 -8.51 -7.69
CA ALA A 96 -1.26 -9.48 -6.83
C ALA A 96 -0.74 -10.70 -7.63
N THR A 97 0.51 -11.09 -7.38
CA THR A 97 1.13 -12.32 -7.88
C THR A 97 1.68 -13.10 -6.70
N ILE A 98 1.35 -14.39 -6.63
CA ILE A 98 1.87 -15.29 -5.59
C ILE A 98 2.86 -16.26 -6.26
N ALA A 99 4.12 -16.13 -5.89
CA ALA A 99 5.12 -17.15 -6.20
C ALA A 99 5.08 -18.19 -5.08
N ASN A 100 4.52 -19.36 -5.38
CA ASN A 100 4.77 -20.53 -4.54
C ASN A 100 6.21 -20.94 -4.82
N ASP A 101 7.12 -20.59 -3.92
CA ASP A 101 8.42 -21.24 -3.96
C ASP A 101 8.20 -22.73 -3.66
N ASN A 102 8.89 -23.57 -4.42
CA ASN A 102 8.54 -24.98 -4.65
C ASN A 102 8.05 -25.72 -3.40
N VAL A 103 7.02 -26.56 -3.60
CA VAL A 103 6.43 -27.47 -2.59
C VAL A 103 7.55 -28.17 -1.80
N GLY A 104 7.88 -27.65 -0.62
CA GLY A 104 8.99 -28.14 0.22
C GLY A 104 9.88 -27.08 0.88
N ALA A 105 9.83 -25.80 0.47
CA ALA A 105 10.75 -24.76 0.97
C ALA A 105 10.23 -23.92 2.16
N GLY A 106 9.01 -24.15 2.65
CA GLY A 106 8.50 -23.51 3.86
C GLY A 106 8.22 -22.00 3.77
N SER A 107 8.46 -21.36 2.61
CA SER A 107 8.20 -19.94 2.39
C SER A 107 7.30 -19.66 1.19
N VAL A 108 6.48 -18.61 1.29
CA VAL A 108 5.60 -18.08 0.25
C VAL A 108 5.93 -16.62 0.06
N THR A 109 6.11 -16.19 -1.19
CA THR A 109 6.31 -14.78 -1.51
C THR A 109 5.14 -14.26 -2.34
N ALA A 110 4.51 -13.19 -1.86
CA ALA A 110 3.48 -12.45 -2.57
C ALA A 110 4.04 -11.09 -3.01
N THR A 111 3.69 -10.67 -4.22
CA THR A 111 4.05 -9.37 -4.76
C THR A 111 2.78 -8.64 -5.20
N ILE A 112 2.60 -7.39 -4.77
CA ILE A 112 1.49 -6.51 -5.17
C ILE A 112 2.09 -5.29 -5.84
N THR A 113 1.68 -4.99 -7.08
CA THR A 113 2.21 -3.85 -7.85
C THR A 113 1.11 -3.08 -8.54
N ASN A 114 1.22 -1.76 -8.61
CA ASN A 114 0.34 -0.92 -9.45
C ASN A 114 0.95 -0.65 -10.84
N SER A 115 1.96 -1.39 -11.30
CA SER A 115 2.61 -1.13 -12.60
C SER A 115 1.69 -1.13 -13.82
N ALA A 116 0.55 -1.84 -13.77
CA ALA A 116 -0.48 -1.81 -14.81
C ALA A 116 -1.31 -0.51 -14.80
N HIS A 117 -1.42 0.12 -13.63
CA HIS A 117 -2.16 1.36 -13.37
C HIS A 117 -1.36 2.26 -12.42
N PRO A 118 -0.23 2.86 -12.85
CA PRO A 118 0.56 3.72 -11.99
C PRO A 118 -0.28 4.91 -11.48
N PHE A 119 0.09 5.49 -10.34
CA PHE A 119 -0.43 6.80 -9.96
C PHE A 119 0.03 7.80 -11.01
N THR A 120 -0.89 8.48 -11.70
CA THR A 120 -0.52 9.56 -12.63
C THR A 120 -0.98 10.90 -12.07
N PHE A 121 -0.03 11.82 -11.91
CA PHE A 121 -0.31 13.11 -11.30
C PHE A 121 -0.70 14.07 -12.41
N THR A 122 -2.00 14.34 -12.54
CA THR A 122 -2.50 15.38 -13.44
C THR A 122 -3.22 16.45 -12.63
N ASP A 123 -3.03 17.71 -13.00
CA ASP A 123 -3.61 18.91 -12.38
C ASP A 123 -2.88 19.49 -11.14
N SER A 124 -2.73 20.81 -11.22
CA SER A 124 -2.12 21.76 -10.29
C SER A 124 -2.74 21.81 -8.88
N THR A 125 -3.90 21.16 -8.68
CA THR A 125 -4.58 21.06 -7.39
C THR A 125 -3.95 20.00 -6.47
N ASN A 126 -3.32 18.96 -7.03
CA ASN A 126 -2.62 17.91 -6.28
C ASN A 126 -1.09 17.92 -6.49
N ALA A 127 -0.60 18.67 -7.49
CA ALA A 127 0.79 18.65 -7.97
C ALA A 127 1.81 19.45 -7.13
N THR A 128 1.48 19.88 -5.90
CA THR A 128 2.45 20.53 -4.99
C THR A 128 2.82 19.67 -3.79
N ASN A 129 2.37 18.42 -3.74
CA ASN A 129 2.52 17.57 -2.57
C ASN A 129 3.81 16.76 -2.61
N THR A 130 4.60 16.82 -1.55
CA THR A 130 5.69 15.87 -1.32
C THR A 130 5.07 14.58 -0.79
N LEU A 131 5.25 13.45 -1.47
CA LEU A 131 4.81 12.16 -0.95
C LEU A 131 5.77 11.66 0.13
N LYS A 132 5.20 11.17 1.22
CA LYS A 132 5.93 10.86 2.45
C LYS A 132 5.70 9.46 2.96
N ALA A 133 4.61 8.81 2.56
CA ALA A 133 4.35 7.44 2.93
C ALA A 133 3.58 6.70 1.83
N ALA A 134 3.74 5.38 1.84
CA ALA A 134 2.93 4.46 1.07
C ALA A 134 2.46 3.32 1.96
N TYR A 135 1.29 2.77 1.63
CA TYR A 135 0.66 1.70 2.39
C TYR A 135 0.12 0.60 1.46
N LEU A 136 0.01 -0.61 2.00
CA LEU A 136 -0.77 -1.71 1.46
C LEU A 136 -1.99 -1.90 2.36
N VAL A 137 -3.17 -1.61 1.83
CA VAL A 137 -4.43 -1.49 2.57
C VAL A 137 -5.52 -2.39 1.97
N ASP A 138 -6.60 -2.61 2.70
CA ASP A 138 -7.72 -3.47 2.28
C ASP A 138 -8.93 -2.71 1.73
N ALA A 139 -8.94 -1.37 1.83
CA ALA A 139 -10.04 -0.53 1.39
C ALA A 139 -9.60 0.52 0.36
N GLU A 140 -10.46 0.75 -0.63
CA GLU A 140 -10.29 1.82 -1.63
C GLU A 140 -11.02 3.08 -1.19
N CYS A 141 -10.47 4.24 -1.50
CA CYS A 141 -11.18 5.50 -1.41
C CYS A 141 -12.35 5.56 -2.41
N ALA A 142 -13.29 6.47 -2.17
CA ALA A 142 -14.62 6.40 -2.78
C ALA A 142 -14.83 7.30 -4.02
N LEU A 143 -13.88 8.18 -4.33
CA LEU A 143 -14.03 9.17 -5.40
C LEU A 143 -13.14 8.78 -6.57
N ASP A 144 -13.76 8.28 -7.64
CA ASP A 144 -13.05 7.95 -8.87
C ASP A 144 -12.39 9.20 -9.47
N ASP A 145 -11.08 9.18 -9.61
CA ASP A 145 -10.30 10.13 -10.39
C ASP A 145 -9.60 9.40 -11.54
N SER A 146 -9.91 9.81 -12.77
CA SER A 146 -9.40 9.15 -13.96
C SER A 146 -7.88 9.26 -14.14
N SER A 147 -7.18 10.03 -13.32
CA SER A 147 -5.73 10.26 -13.39
C SER A 147 -4.97 9.68 -12.20
N LEU A 148 -5.41 9.88 -10.97
CA LEU A 148 -4.64 9.48 -9.78
C LEU A 148 -5.08 8.14 -9.18
N GLY A 149 -6.17 7.53 -9.66
CA GLY A 149 -6.81 6.37 -9.05
C GLY A 149 -8.08 6.77 -8.30
N THR A 150 -8.37 6.19 -7.15
CA THR A 150 -9.47 6.67 -6.31
C THR A 150 -8.96 7.70 -5.30
N LEU A 151 -9.44 8.94 -5.41
CA LEU A 151 -9.12 10.03 -4.51
C LEU A 151 -9.77 9.85 -3.14
N CYS A 152 -9.00 10.19 -2.13
CA CYS A 152 -9.43 10.23 -0.75
C CYS A 152 -9.80 11.67 -0.39
N ASP A 153 -10.97 12.14 -0.84
CA ASP A 153 -11.58 13.38 -0.37
C ASP A 153 -12.75 13.01 0.54
N GLY A 154 -12.48 12.89 1.83
CA GLY A 154 -13.45 12.26 2.73
C GLY A 154 -12.94 11.96 4.12
N ALA A 155 -13.89 11.53 4.97
CA ALA A 155 -13.55 10.52 5.94
C ALA A 155 -13.12 9.27 5.18
N LEU A 156 -11.91 8.77 5.46
CA LEU A 156 -11.43 7.52 4.87
C LEU A 156 -12.39 6.36 5.23
N PRO A 157 -12.52 5.35 4.36
CA PRO A 157 -13.21 4.13 4.76
C PRO A 157 -12.51 3.54 5.99
N ALA A 158 -13.27 2.81 6.81
CA ALA A 158 -12.65 1.92 7.79
C ALA A 158 -11.87 0.86 6.99
N GLY A 159 -10.54 0.86 7.15
CA GLY A 159 -9.65 0.01 6.38
C GLY A 159 -8.36 -0.24 7.14
N GLU A 160 -7.92 -1.49 7.11
CA GLU A 160 -6.72 -1.92 7.78
C GLU A 160 -5.49 -1.70 6.90
N ILE A 161 -4.34 -1.54 7.54
CA ILE A 161 -3.04 -1.45 6.87
C ILE A 161 -2.29 -2.75 7.12
N LEU A 162 -1.93 -3.49 6.07
CA LEU A 162 -1.09 -4.69 6.18
C LEU A 162 0.38 -4.31 6.31
N ALA A 163 0.82 -3.34 5.51
CA ALA A 163 2.18 -2.84 5.54
C ALA A 163 2.24 -1.36 5.21
N GLY A 164 3.19 -0.65 5.81
CA GLY A 164 3.43 0.76 5.56
C GLY A 164 4.91 1.05 5.46
N GLN A 165 5.22 2.18 4.83
CA GLN A 165 6.59 2.68 4.76
C GLN A 165 6.64 4.18 4.50
N THR A 166 7.55 4.86 5.19
CA THR A 166 7.95 6.23 4.91
C THR A 166 8.80 6.30 3.64
N LEU A 167 8.49 7.24 2.77
CA LEU A 167 9.20 7.54 1.54
C LEU A 167 10.17 8.70 1.78
N SER A 168 11.23 8.76 0.97
CA SER A 168 12.25 9.80 1.04
C SER A 168 11.79 11.13 0.45
N ASP A 169 10.71 11.72 0.99
CA ASP A 169 10.12 13.00 0.58
C ASP A 169 10.11 13.19 -0.96
N LEU A 170 9.22 12.47 -1.65
CA LEU A 170 9.18 12.47 -3.13
C LEU A 170 8.45 13.70 -3.65
N ALA A 171 9.19 14.60 -4.30
CA ALA A 171 8.61 15.76 -4.96
C ALA A 171 7.95 15.37 -6.29
N ILE A 172 6.62 15.36 -6.31
CA ILE A 172 5.82 15.10 -7.51
C ILE A 172 5.51 16.40 -8.25
N SER A 173 5.21 16.28 -9.53
CA SER A 173 4.85 17.37 -10.43
C SER A 173 3.82 16.88 -11.44
N ASP A 174 3.15 17.82 -12.09
CA ASP A 174 2.20 17.51 -13.17
C ASP A 174 2.89 16.72 -14.28
N GLY A 175 2.26 15.64 -14.74
CA GLY A 175 2.80 14.71 -15.72
C GLY A 175 3.69 13.59 -15.15
N ASP A 176 4.02 13.61 -13.85
CA ASP A 176 4.75 12.51 -13.22
C ASP A 176 3.89 11.24 -13.11
N SER A 177 4.56 10.08 -13.01
CA SER A 177 3.90 8.84 -12.61
C SER A 177 4.71 8.02 -11.61
N LEU A 178 4.02 7.40 -10.66
CA LEU A 178 4.60 6.62 -9.57
C LEU A 178 4.14 5.16 -9.63
N THR A 179 5.12 4.26 -9.76
CA THR A 179 4.93 2.82 -9.60
C THR A 179 5.47 2.38 -8.25
N ILE A 180 4.71 1.54 -7.56
CA ILE A 180 5.03 0.93 -6.27
C ILE A 180 4.83 -0.57 -6.39
N THR A 181 5.79 -1.32 -5.87
CA THR A 181 5.75 -2.78 -5.76
C THR A 181 6.06 -3.20 -4.33
N TRP A 182 5.08 -3.80 -3.67
CA TRP A 182 5.23 -4.46 -2.39
C TRP A 182 5.58 -5.92 -2.60
N THR A 183 6.58 -6.43 -1.89
CA THR A 183 6.87 -7.86 -1.79
C THR A 183 6.78 -8.27 -0.33
N VAL A 184 6.04 -9.33 -0.05
CA VAL A 184 5.85 -9.88 1.30
C VAL A 184 6.28 -11.34 1.27
N THR A 185 7.33 -11.68 2.02
CA THR A 185 7.78 -13.06 2.18
C THR A 185 7.39 -13.59 3.55
N ILE A 186 6.66 -14.70 3.52
CA ILE A 186 6.09 -15.41 4.66
C ILE A 186 6.83 -16.75 4.78
N GLY A 187 7.30 -17.12 5.98
CA GLY A 187 7.89 -18.45 6.20
C GLY A 187 9.40 -18.60 6.02
N ALA A 188 10.19 -17.54 6.28
CA ALA A 188 11.61 -17.75 6.54
C ALA A 188 11.78 -18.29 7.97
N SER A 189 11.71 -19.60 8.17
CA SER A 189 12.22 -20.22 9.38
C SER A 189 13.73 -20.01 9.40
N GLY A 190 14.18 -18.95 10.05
CA GLY A 190 15.57 -18.81 10.46
C GLY A 190 15.88 -19.87 11.50
N SER A 191 16.63 -20.89 11.10
CA SER A 191 17.50 -21.67 11.99
C SER A 191 18.92 -21.64 11.43
#